data_AF-A0A0F9KEU4-F1
#
_entry.id   AF-A0A0F9KEU4-F1
#
_cell.length_a   1.000
_cell.length_b   1.000
_cell.length_c   1.000
_cell.angle_alpha   90.00
_cell.angle_beta   90.00
_cell.angle_gamma   90.00
#
_symmetry.space_group_name_H-M   'P 1'
#
loop_
_entity.id
_entity.type
_entity.pdbx_description
1 polymer ?
#
loop_
_entity_poly.entity_id
_entity_poly.type
_entity_poly.pdbx_seq_one_letter_code
_entity_poly.pdbx_strand_id
1 'polypeptide(L)'
;KITGLRNNKLNNKNQLESYLEWSGLEKNYWDKNIKSYSRGMRQRLGMAQAFAGDPKIVFLDEPLSNIDPLGREEFIQKIRRKREDVIDIRDTARGEKNFNLSDEIRENLRKVGIQIEDGPEGARWKIIS
;
A
#
# COMPACT_ATOMS: atom_id res chain seq x y z
N LYS A 1 0.08 11.59 9.06
CA LYS A 1 -1.18 11.72 8.28
C LYS A 1 -1.18 10.73 7.11
N ILE A 2 -2.15 9.81 7.05
CA ILE A 2 -2.25 8.81 5.96
C ILE A 2 -3.12 9.39 4.84
N THR A 3 -2.60 9.54 3.61
CA THR A 3 -3.37 10.06 2.47
C THR A 3 -3.00 9.29 1.20
N GLY A 4 -4.01 8.77 0.50
CA GLY A 4 -3.86 8.19 -0.84
C GLY A 4 -4.40 9.14 -1.91
N LEU A 5 -3.67 9.30 -3.01
CA LEU A 5 -4.18 9.98 -4.20
C LEU A 5 -5.15 9.02 -4.91
N ARG A 6 -6.45 9.21 -4.68
CA ARG A 6 -7.51 8.36 -5.23
C ARG A 6 -7.50 8.45 -6.75
N ASN A 7 -7.31 7.30 -7.41
CA ASN A 7 -7.32 7.21 -8.85
C ASN A 7 -8.71 6.81 -9.39
N ASN A 8 -9.49 6.06 -8.59
CA ASN A 8 -10.84 5.59 -8.92
C ASN A 8 -11.85 5.89 -7.81
N LYS A 9 -13.12 6.15 -8.18
CA LYS A 9 -14.23 6.12 -7.22
C LYS A 9 -14.42 4.68 -6.71
N LEU A 10 -14.82 4.53 -5.45
CA LEU A 10 -15.29 3.24 -4.94
C LEU A 10 -16.61 2.92 -5.65
N ASN A 11 -16.64 1.84 -6.42
CA ASN A 11 -17.73 1.59 -7.35
C ASN A 11 -18.79 0.63 -6.79
N ASN A 12 -18.52 -0.06 -5.67
CA ASN A 12 -19.49 -0.90 -4.98
C ASN A 12 -19.11 -1.19 -3.52
N LYS A 13 -20.07 -1.73 -2.76
CA LYS A 13 -19.92 -2.10 -1.35
C LYS A 13 -18.83 -3.16 -1.14
N ASN A 14 -18.76 -4.17 -2.01
CA ASN A 14 -17.79 -5.26 -1.90
C ASN A 14 -16.34 -4.75 -1.94
N GLN A 15 -16.05 -3.73 -2.76
CA GLN A 15 -14.74 -3.09 -2.77
C GLN A 15 -14.41 -2.42 -1.44
N LEU A 16 -15.35 -1.67 -0.86
CA LEU A 16 -15.15 -1.05 0.45
C LEU A 16 -14.85 -2.11 1.52
N GLU A 17 -15.66 -3.17 1.55
CA GLU A 17 -15.50 -4.30 2.49
C GLU A 17 -14.12 -4.96 2.34
N SER A 18 -13.64 -5.15 1.11
CA SER A 18 -12.31 -5.70 0.85
C SER A 18 -11.17 -4.84 1.43
N TYR A 19 -11.29 -3.50 1.40
CA TYR A 19 -10.28 -2.61 1.97
C TYR A 19 -10.34 -2.56 3.49
N LEU A 20 -11.54 -2.63 4.07
CA LEU A 20 -11.71 -2.72 5.53
C LEU A 20 -11.12 -4.02 6.05
N GLU A 21 -11.40 -5.15 5.39
CA GLU A 21 -10.83 -6.46 5.70
C GLU A 21 -9.30 -6.46 5.51
N TRP A 22 -8.80 -5.89 4.40
CA TRP A 22 -7.37 -5.75 4.16
C TRP A 22 -6.65 -4.97 5.28
N SER A 23 -7.27 -3.90 5.80
CA SER A 23 -6.72 -3.12 6.93
C SER A 23 -6.74 -3.85 8.28
N GLY A 24 -7.45 -4.99 8.35
CA GLY A 24 -7.67 -5.74 9.59
C GLY A 24 -8.66 -5.08 10.54
N LEU A 25 -9.57 -4.23 10.04
CA LEU A 25 -10.68 -3.74 10.86
C LEU A 25 -11.73 -4.85 10.97
N GLU A 26 -12.02 -5.29 12.18
CA GLU A 26 -12.98 -6.39 12.40
C GLU A 26 -14.40 -6.04 11.89
N LYS A 27 -15.06 -7.04 11.28
CA LYS A 27 -16.38 -6.89 10.62
C LYS A 27 -17.48 -6.38 11.54
N ASN A 28 -17.46 -6.78 12.81
CA ASN A 28 -18.38 -6.34 13.86
C ASN A 28 -18.30 -4.82 14.16
N TYR A 29 -17.32 -4.09 13.63
CA TYR A 29 -17.23 -2.63 13.76
C TYR A 29 -17.62 -1.88 12.50
N TRP A 30 -17.83 -2.52 11.35
CA TRP A 30 -18.01 -1.82 10.07
C TRP A 30 -19.21 -0.86 10.05
N ASP A 31 -20.26 -1.18 10.79
CA ASP A 31 -21.48 -0.36 10.91
C ASP A 31 -21.53 0.47 12.22
N LYS A 32 -20.46 0.45 13.03
CA LYS A 32 -20.43 1.16 14.32
C LYS A 32 -19.97 2.61 14.16
N ASN A 33 -20.38 3.45 15.09
CA ASN A 33 -20.01 4.86 15.09
C ASN A 33 -18.49 5.02 15.30
N ILE A 34 -17.82 5.78 14.43
CA ILE A 34 -16.36 6.02 14.51
C ILE A 34 -15.94 6.64 15.85
N LYS A 35 -16.83 7.35 16.56
CA LYS A 35 -16.53 7.88 17.90
C LYS A 35 -16.24 6.78 18.93
N SER A 36 -16.76 5.56 18.74
CA SER A 36 -16.48 4.42 19.62
C SER A 36 -15.18 3.68 19.28
N TYR A 37 -14.46 4.11 18.24
CA TYR A 37 -13.27 3.40 17.78
C TYR A 37 -12.06 3.71 18.68
N SER A 38 -11.28 2.67 18.98
CA SER A 38 -9.94 2.84 19.54
C SER A 38 -9.04 3.63 18.58
N ARG A 39 -7.89 4.09 19.07
CA ARG A 39 -6.89 4.77 18.20
C ARG A 39 -6.42 3.83 17.10
N GLY A 40 -6.14 2.56 17.42
CA GLY A 40 -5.74 1.55 16.43
C GLY A 40 -6.82 1.28 15.38
N MET A 41 -8.09 1.23 15.77
CA MET A 41 -9.20 1.06 14.81
C MET A 41 -9.34 2.26 13.86
N ARG A 42 -9.19 3.49 14.38
CA ARG A 42 -9.15 4.69 13.53
C ARG A 42 -7.96 4.69 12.59
N GLN A 43 -6.81 4.19 13.03
CA GLN A 43 -5.63 4.02 12.19
C GLN A 43 -5.90 3.03 11.06
N ARG A 44 -6.45 1.85 11.35
CA ARG A 44 -6.84 0.84 10.35
C ARG A 44 -7.87 1.37 9.36
N LEU A 45 -8.87 2.10 9.83
CA LEU A 45 -9.82 2.79 8.95
C LEU A 45 -9.13 3.81 8.04
N GLY A 46 -8.19 4.60 8.57
CA GLY A 46 -7.39 5.55 7.79
C GLY A 46 -6.54 4.84 6.73
N MET A 47 -5.98 3.67 7.03
CA MET A 47 -5.28 2.84 6.05
C MET A 47 -6.23 2.35 4.96
N ALA A 48 -7.38 1.77 5.32
CA ALA A 48 -8.39 1.34 4.34
C ALA A 48 -8.76 2.50 3.41
N GLN A 49 -8.96 3.70 3.96
CA GLN A 49 -9.27 4.90 3.18
C GLN A 49 -8.13 5.33 2.25
N ALA A 50 -6.87 5.19 2.67
CA ALA A 50 -5.73 5.58 1.85
C ALA A 50 -5.44 4.59 0.74
N PHE A 51 -5.71 3.31 0.93
CA PHE A 51 -5.54 2.26 -0.10
C PHE A 51 -6.80 2.02 -0.94
N ALA A 52 -7.93 2.61 -0.54
CA ALA A 52 -9.19 2.50 -1.27
C ALA A 52 -9.08 3.08 -2.69
N GLY A 53 -9.59 2.33 -3.68
CA GLY A 53 -9.58 2.73 -5.08
C GLY A 53 -8.25 2.51 -5.79
N ASP A 54 -7.42 1.61 -5.25
CA ASP A 54 -6.12 1.19 -5.78
C ASP A 54 -5.24 2.39 -6.22
N PRO A 55 -4.83 3.22 -5.24
CA PRO A 55 -4.08 4.43 -5.51
C PRO A 55 -2.73 4.09 -6.13
N LYS A 56 -2.32 4.87 -7.12
CA LYS A 56 -0.96 4.78 -7.69
C LYS A 56 0.13 5.09 -6.66
N ILE A 57 -0.16 5.99 -5.72
CA ILE A 57 0.77 6.44 -4.68
C ILE A 57 0.02 6.63 -3.37
N VAL A 58 0.60 6.10 -2.28
CA VAL A 58 0.11 6.29 -0.91
C VAL A 58 1.20 6.92 -0.05
N PHE A 59 0.89 8.04 0.58
CA PHE A 59 1.75 8.66 1.59
C PHE A 59 1.35 8.15 2.97
N LEU A 60 2.31 7.55 3.66
CA LEU A 60 2.14 6.96 4.98
C LEU A 60 3.07 7.66 5.95
N ASP A 61 2.48 8.44 6.85
CA ASP A 61 3.20 9.09 7.94
C ASP A 61 2.68 8.53 9.28
N GLU A 62 3.59 7.89 10.01
CA GLU A 62 3.37 7.03 11.18
C GLU A 62 2.20 6.03 11.02
N PRO A 63 2.15 5.25 9.92
CA PRO A 63 1.00 4.39 9.63
C PRO A 63 0.76 3.35 10.72
N LEU A 64 1.81 2.87 11.38
CA LEU A 64 1.75 1.78 12.36
C LEU A 64 1.54 2.25 13.81
N SER A 65 1.37 3.56 14.02
CA SER A 65 1.12 4.12 15.34
C SER A 65 -0.18 3.54 15.92
N ASN A 66 -0.16 3.17 17.21
CA ASN A 66 -1.30 2.60 17.92
C ASN A 66 -1.83 1.25 17.39
N ILE A 67 -1.10 0.58 16.48
CA ILE A 67 -1.33 -0.81 16.10
C ILE A 67 -0.43 -1.71 16.97
N ASP A 68 -0.98 -2.84 17.42
CA ASP A 68 -0.30 -3.86 18.19
C ASP A 68 0.83 -4.54 17.38
N PRO A 69 1.84 -5.17 18.03
CA PRO A 69 2.98 -5.75 17.32
C PRO A 69 2.62 -6.75 16.22
N LEU A 70 1.62 -7.61 16.44
CA LEU A 70 1.18 -8.60 15.46
C LEU A 70 0.54 -7.90 14.25
N GLY A 71 -0.38 -6.96 14.50
CA GLY A 71 -1.00 -6.17 13.46
C GLY A 71 -0.02 -5.31 12.64
N ARG A 72 1.11 -4.90 13.24
CA ARG A 72 2.19 -4.20 12.52
C ARG A 72 2.88 -5.12 11.53
N GLU A 73 3.27 -6.32 11.97
CA GLU A 73 3.94 -7.29 11.10
C GLU A 73 3.04 -7.69 9.93
N GLU A 74 1.78 -8.03 10.19
CA GLU A 74 0.81 -8.33 9.14
C GLU A 74 0.67 -7.20 8.12
N PHE A 75 0.63 -5.96 8.59
CA PHE A 75 0.49 -4.80 7.71
C PHE A 75 1.75 -4.54 6.88
N ILE A 76 2.94 -4.69 7.47
CA ILE A 76 4.21 -4.59 6.77
C ILE A 76 4.29 -5.65 5.65
N GLN A 77 3.90 -6.90 5.95
CA GLN A 77 3.88 -7.98 4.96
C GLN A 77 2.89 -7.68 3.82
N LYS A 78 1.70 -7.16 4.12
CA LYS A 78 0.72 -6.73 3.10
C LYS A 78 1.25 -5.61 2.20
N ILE A 79 1.93 -4.61 2.77
CA ILE A 79 2.56 -3.54 1.98
C ILE A 79 3.70 -4.09 1.13
N ARG A 80 4.54 -4.97 1.69
CA ARG A 80 5.63 -5.62 0.96
C ARG A 80 5.13 -6.36 -0.27
N ARG A 81 4.07 -7.16 -0.12
CA ARG A 81 3.44 -7.87 -1.25
C ARG A 81 2.95 -6.93 -2.34
N LYS A 82 2.24 -5.85 -1.99
CA LYS A 82 1.82 -4.84 -2.97
C LYS A 82 3.00 -4.11 -3.65
N ARG A 83 4.17 -4.07 -3.01
CA ARG A 83 5.39 -3.49 -3.61
C ARG A 83 6.06 -4.45 -4.58
N GLU A 84 6.06 -5.75 -4.28
CA GLU A 84 6.53 -6.80 -5.21
C GLU A 84 5.77 -6.70 -6.54
N ASP A 85 4.44 -6.51 -6.49
CA ASP A 85 3.63 -6.30 -7.70
C ASP A 85 4.15 -5.13 -8.58
N VAL A 86 4.63 -4.03 -7.98
CA VAL A 86 5.14 -2.87 -8.73
C VAL A 86 6.50 -3.16 -9.38
N ILE A 87 7.35 -3.95 -8.71
CA ILE A 87 8.64 -4.38 -9.25
C ILE A 87 8.40 -5.37 -10.40
N ASP A 88 7.45 -6.29 -10.24
CA ASP A 88 7.05 -7.24 -11.28
C ASP A 88 6.50 -6.52 -12.51
N ILE A 89 5.68 -5.49 -12.34
CA ILE A 89 5.19 -4.66 -13.46
C ILE A 89 6.38 -3.99 -14.18
N ARG A 90 7.36 -3.48 -13.43
CA ARG A 90 8.55 -2.84 -13.99
C ARG A 90 9.43 -3.83 -14.75
N ASP A 91 9.63 -5.03 -14.22
CA ASP A 91 10.42 -6.08 -14.87
C ASP A 91 9.70 -6.65 -16.09
N THR A 92 8.38 -6.80 -16.03
CA THR A 92 7.52 -7.11 -17.18
C THR A 92 7.69 -6.05 -18.27
N ALA A 93 7.55 -4.77 -17.92
CA ALA A 93 7.73 -3.66 -18.86
C ALA A 93 9.13 -3.67 -19.49
N ARG A 94 10.18 -4.01 -18.72
CA ARG A 94 11.55 -4.14 -19.23
C ARG A 94 11.69 -5.32 -20.20
N GLY A 95 11.10 -6.47 -19.91
CA GLY A 95 11.08 -7.64 -20.80
C GLY A 95 10.36 -7.38 -22.12
N GLU A 96 9.27 -6.61 -22.07
CA GLU A 96 8.51 -6.14 -23.23
C GLU A 96 9.18 -4.97 -23.99
N LYS A 97 10.37 -4.52 -23.55
CA LYS A 97 11.09 -3.35 -24.08
C LYS A 97 10.33 -2.03 -23.95
N ASN A 98 9.38 -1.94 -23.03
CA ASN A 98 8.72 -0.71 -22.62
C ASN A 98 9.60 0.05 -21.60
N PHE A 99 10.72 0.58 -22.07
CA PHE A 99 11.72 1.24 -21.22
C PHE A 99 11.16 2.52 -20.55
N ASN A 100 10.26 3.24 -21.22
CA ASN A 100 9.64 4.44 -20.67
C ASN A 100 8.89 4.14 -19.36
N LEU A 101 8.03 3.12 -19.36
CA LEU A 101 7.28 2.72 -18.16
C LEU A 101 8.22 2.17 -17.07
N SER A 102 9.20 1.35 -17.46
CA SER A 102 10.21 0.82 -16.53
C SER A 102 10.96 1.95 -15.80
N ASP A 103 11.38 2.97 -16.54
CA ASP A 103 12.14 4.10 -16.00
C ASP A 103 11.26 5.03 -15.14
N GLU A 104 10.01 5.25 -15.55
CA GLU A 104 9.02 5.99 -14.73
C GLU A 104 8.81 5.31 -13.37
N ILE A 105 8.63 3.99 -13.35
CA ILE A 105 8.45 3.23 -12.11
C ILE A 105 9.71 3.33 -11.25
N ARG A 106 10.90 3.17 -11.84
CA ARG A 106 12.19 3.27 -11.12
C ARG A 106 12.35 4.64 -10.45
N GLU A 107 12.03 5.71 -11.16
CA GLU A 107 12.15 7.08 -10.65
C GLU A 107 11.13 7.37 -9.54
N ASN A 108 9.89 6.91 -9.70
CA ASN A 108 8.86 7.04 -8.66
C ASN A 108 9.21 6.28 -7.38
N LEU A 109 9.81 5.09 -7.51
CA LEU A 109 10.31 4.32 -6.36
C LEU A 109 11.49 5.04 -5.68
N ARG A 110 12.39 5.64 -6.45
CA ARG A 110 13.51 6.42 -5.89
C ARG A 110 13.04 7.62 -5.07
N LYS A 111 12.01 8.33 -5.52
CA LYS A 111 11.39 9.46 -4.80
C LYS A 111 10.82 9.08 -3.44
N VAL A 112 10.45 7.80 -3.25
CA VAL A 112 9.94 7.29 -1.97
C VAL A 112 11.01 6.51 -1.17
N GLY A 113 12.29 6.67 -1.53
CA GLY A 113 13.42 6.08 -0.80
C GLY A 113 13.67 4.59 -1.13
N ILE A 114 13.17 4.10 -2.26
CA ILE A 114 13.37 2.72 -2.72
C ILE A 114 14.28 2.73 -3.94
N GLN A 115 15.42 2.05 -3.86
CA GLN A 115 16.32 1.86 -5.00
C GLN A 115 16.18 0.46 -5.55
N ILE A 116 15.92 0.34 -6.86
CA ILE A 116 16.02 -0.93 -7.58
C ILE A 116 17.45 -1.07 -8.14
N GLU A 117 18.02 -2.25 -7.93
CA GLU A 117 19.29 -2.73 -8.47
C GLU A 117 19.02 -3.92 -9.40
N ASP A 118 19.55 -3.87 -10.61
CA ASP A 118 19.40 -4.95 -11.58
C ASP A 118 20.50 -5.99 -11.35
N GLY A 119 20.14 -7.26 -11.19
CA GLY A 119 21.09 -8.35 -10.96
C GLY A 119 20.88 -9.54 -11.91
N PRO A 120 21.84 -10.48 -11.97
CA PRO A 120 21.74 -11.68 -12.81
C PRO A 120 20.57 -12.60 -12.41
N GLU A 121 20.05 -12.48 -11.19
CA GLU A 121 18.88 -13.22 -10.69
C GLU A 121 17.57 -12.41 -10.73
N GLY A 122 17.57 -11.25 -11.41
CA GLY A 122 16.43 -10.34 -11.47
C GLY A 122 16.63 -9.05 -10.67
N ALA A 123 15.60 -8.21 -10.62
CA ALA A 123 15.64 -6.95 -9.90
C ALA A 123 15.62 -7.19 -8.38
N ARG A 124 16.58 -6.59 -7.67
CA ARG A 124 16.60 -6.50 -6.22
C ARG A 124 16.31 -5.07 -5.79
N TRP A 125 15.86 -4.87 -4.57
CA TRP A 125 15.58 -3.53 -4.05
C TRP A 125 16.13 -3.32 -2.65
N LYS A 126 16.39 -2.06 -2.31
CA LYS A 126 16.77 -1.64 -0.95
C LYS A 126 16.08 -0.34 -0.58
N ILE A 127 15.85 -0.15 0.72
CA ILE A 127 15.46 1.15 1.28
C ILE A 127 16.75 1.94 1.51
N ILE A 128 16.78 3.15 0.99
CA ILE A 128 17.85 4.11 1.24
C ILE A 128 17.30 5.12 2.25
N SER A 129 17.92 5.17 3.44
CA SER A 129 17.63 6.16 4.49
C SER A 129 18.29 7.49 4.21
#